data_AF-A0A4P7BJE1-F1
#
_entry.id   AF-A0A4P7BJE1-F1
#
_cell.length_a   1.000
_cell.length_b   1.000
_cell.length_c   1.000
_cell.angle_alpha   90.00
_cell.angle_beta   90.00
_cell.angle_gamma   90.00
#
_symmetry.space_group_name_H-M   'P 1'
#
loop_
_entity.id
_entity.type
_entity.pdbx_description
1 polymer ?
#
loop_
_entity_poly.entity_id
_entity_poly.type
_entity_poly.pdbx_seq_one_letter_code
_entity_poly.pdbx_strand_id
1 'polypeptide(L)'
;MTTPALPPTTDDDEAWLFERTVQALQRTYGCAEAEAIELLNRYHIKFTDADFCDAYDMSAQTTEFFHREESLTMADRIYFYEALGNEPDEAAFIRWQRKIRL
;
A
#
# COMPACT_ATOMS: atom_id res chain seq x y z
N MET A 1 -8.10 -2.96 -31.98
CA MET A 1 -6.93 -2.52 -31.21
C MET A 1 -6.82 -3.50 -30.06
N THR A 2 -5.84 -4.38 -30.10
CA THR A 2 -5.68 -5.45 -29.08
C THR A 2 -4.87 -4.85 -27.94
N THR A 3 -5.50 -4.67 -26.77
CA THR A 3 -4.81 -4.31 -25.54
C THR A 3 -3.73 -5.36 -25.27
N PRO A 4 -2.44 -5.00 -25.06
CA PRO A 4 -1.45 -5.98 -24.66
C PRO A 4 -1.85 -6.50 -23.28
N ALA A 5 -2.09 -7.81 -23.19
CA ALA A 5 -2.25 -8.49 -21.92
C ALA A 5 -0.94 -8.34 -21.15
N LEU A 6 -1.00 -7.70 -19.98
CA LEU A 6 0.12 -7.66 -19.05
C LEU A 6 0.50 -9.10 -18.68
N PRO A 7 1.80 -9.43 -18.52
CA PRO A 7 2.20 -10.74 -18.05
C PRO A 7 1.56 -11.01 -16.69
N PRO A 8 1.16 -12.26 -16.39
CA PRO A 8 0.68 -12.62 -15.07
C PRO A 8 1.80 -12.33 -14.06
N THR A 9 1.52 -11.50 -13.07
CA THR A 9 2.40 -11.30 -11.91
C THR A 9 2.61 -12.64 -11.23
N THR A 10 3.86 -13.07 -11.09
CA THR A 10 4.20 -14.31 -10.39
C THR A 10 4.21 -14.06 -8.88
N ASP A 11 3.95 -15.09 -8.08
CA ASP A 11 3.99 -15.01 -6.60
C ASP A 11 5.32 -14.40 -6.08
N ASP A 12 6.41 -14.56 -6.85
CA ASP A 12 7.73 -13.99 -6.57
C ASP A 12 7.77 -12.45 -6.67
N ASP A 13 7.01 -11.85 -7.59
CA ASP A 13 6.96 -10.39 -7.78
C ASP A 13 6.21 -9.72 -6.63
N GLU A 14 5.16 -10.38 -6.12
CA GLU A 14 4.40 -9.93 -4.96
C GLU A 14 5.25 -10.02 -3.69
N ALA A 15 5.92 -11.16 -3.46
CA ALA A 15 6.84 -11.32 -2.33
C ALA A 15 7.94 -10.25 -2.33
N TRP A 16 8.52 -9.97 -3.51
CA TRP A 16 9.53 -8.92 -3.66
C TRP A 16 8.99 -7.53 -3.29
N LEU A 17 7.78 -7.18 -3.74
CA LEU A 17 7.18 -5.90 -3.45
C LEU A 17 6.87 -5.73 -1.96
N PHE A 18 6.40 -6.80 -1.30
CA PHE A 18 6.15 -6.82 0.14
C PHE A 18 7.45 -6.60 0.93
N GLU A 19 8.51 -7.34 0.61
CA GLU A 19 9.83 -7.14 1.23
C GLU A 19 10.34 -5.70 1.05
N ARG A 20 10.21 -5.15 -0.15
CA ARG A 20 10.61 -3.76 -0.45
C ARG A 20 9.80 -2.75 0.33
N THR A 21 8.53 -3.01 0.54
CA THR A 21 7.63 -2.14 1.30
C THR A 21 7.97 -2.18 2.79
N VAL A 22 8.26 -3.36 3.35
CA VAL A 22 8.78 -3.51 4.72
C VAL A 22 10.08 -2.72 4.89
N GLN A 23 11.04 -2.87 3.98
CA GLN A 23 12.29 -2.11 4.02
C GLN A 23 12.06 -0.59 3.94
N ALA A 24 11.09 -0.15 3.14
CA ALA A 24 10.74 1.26 3.02
C ALA A 24 10.11 1.80 4.32
N LEU A 25 9.24 1.05 4.98
CA LEU A 25 8.67 1.39 6.29
C LEU A 25 9.77 1.55 7.35
N GLN A 26 10.71 0.60 7.42
CA GLN A 26 11.83 0.66 8.35
C GLN A 26 12.72 1.89 8.10
N ARG A 27 13.10 2.13 6.84
CA ARG A 27 14.04 3.21 6.49
C ARG A 27 13.43 4.60 6.62
N THR A 28 12.16 4.75 6.27
CA THR A 28 11.49 6.05 6.18
C THR A 28 10.87 6.45 7.51
N TYR A 29 10.27 5.50 8.22
CA TYR A 29 9.47 5.76 9.41
C TYR A 29 10.07 5.15 10.68
N GLY A 30 11.19 4.42 10.58
CA GLY A 30 11.88 3.86 11.73
C GLY A 30 11.15 2.67 12.39
N CYS A 31 10.15 2.10 11.72
CA CYS A 31 9.42 0.93 12.22
C CYS A 31 10.37 -0.24 12.46
N ALA A 32 10.12 -1.02 13.52
CA ALA A 32 10.77 -2.32 13.65
C ALA A 32 10.29 -3.27 12.54
N GLU A 33 11.08 -4.27 12.17
CA GLU A 33 10.70 -5.22 11.10
C GLU A 33 9.35 -5.91 11.38
N ALA A 34 9.17 -6.43 12.60
CA ALA A 34 7.93 -7.09 13.01
C ALA A 34 6.72 -6.14 12.95
N GLU A 35 6.91 -4.87 13.36
CA GLU A 35 5.88 -3.83 13.29
C GLU A 35 5.53 -3.48 11.84
N ALA A 36 6.54 -3.33 10.97
CA ALA A 36 6.35 -3.05 9.55
C ALA A 36 5.58 -4.18 8.84
N ILE A 37 5.89 -5.43 9.17
CA ILE A 37 5.14 -6.60 8.66
C ILE A 37 3.70 -6.59 9.17
N GLU A 38 3.49 -6.29 10.45
CA GLU A 38 2.14 -6.22 11.04
C GLU A 38 1.29 -5.11 10.39
N LEU A 39 1.87 -3.94 10.17
CA LEU A 39 1.24 -2.81 9.48
C LEU A 39 0.88 -3.17 8.03
N LEU A 40 1.82 -3.75 7.29
CA LEU A 40 1.60 -4.19 5.91
C LEU A 40 0.47 -5.22 5.83
N ASN A 41 0.45 -6.22 6.71
CA ASN A 41 -0.59 -7.24 6.72
C ASN A 41 -1.97 -6.66 7.05
N ARG A 42 -2.06 -5.76 8.04
CA ARG A 42 -3.33 -5.09 8.35
C ARG A 42 -3.84 -4.27 7.17
N TYR A 43 -2.95 -3.52 6.53
CA TYR A 43 -3.27 -2.75 5.34
C TYR A 43 -3.79 -3.66 4.22
N HIS A 44 -3.02 -4.71 3.90
CA HIS A 44 -3.37 -5.64 2.83
C HIS A 44 -4.74 -6.29 3.07
N ILE A 45 -5.02 -6.78 4.28
CA ILE A 45 -6.32 -7.38 4.61
C ILE A 45 -7.48 -6.39 4.39
N LYS A 46 -7.36 -5.14 4.85
CA LYS A 46 -8.44 -4.15 4.73
C LYS A 46 -8.65 -3.71 3.29
N PHE A 47 -7.57 -3.35 2.61
CA PHE A 47 -7.67 -2.71 1.30
C PHE A 47 -7.85 -3.69 0.14
N THR A 48 -7.72 -5.01 0.37
CA THR A 48 -8.15 -6.06 -0.56
C THR A 48 -9.59 -6.53 -0.33
N ASP A 49 -10.20 -6.18 0.80
CA ASP A 49 -11.58 -6.48 1.12
C ASP A 49 -12.53 -5.51 0.40
N ALA A 50 -13.41 -6.07 -0.44
CA ALA A 50 -14.31 -5.27 -1.26
C ALA A 50 -15.38 -4.53 -0.44
N ASP A 51 -15.88 -5.13 0.63
CA ASP A 51 -16.92 -4.54 1.48
C ASP A 51 -16.35 -3.38 2.30
N PHE A 52 -15.12 -3.53 2.82
CA PHE A 52 -14.38 -2.46 3.48
C PHE A 52 -14.16 -1.29 2.52
N CYS A 53 -13.63 -1.56 1.33
CA CYS A 53 -13.34 -0.48 0.37
C CYS A 53 -14.61 0.23 -0.13
N ASP A 54 -15.71 -0.50 -0.37
CA ASP A 54 -17.00 0.08 -0.76
C ASP A 54 -17.55 1.04 0.31
N ALA A 55 -17.38 0.71 1.59
CA ALA A 55 -17.79 1.56 2.71
C ALA A 55 -17.10 2.93 2.74
N TYR A 56 -15.95 3.07 2.08
CA TYR A 56 -15.19 4.32 1.97
C TYR A 56 -15.15 4.91 0.54
N ASP A 57 -16.01 4.45 -0.38
CA ASP A 57 -16.02 4.87 -1.79
C ASP A 57 -14.63 4.65 -2.46
N MET A 58 -14.02 3.50 -2.15
CA MET A 58 -12.74 3.07 -2.69
C MET A 58 -12.91 1.79 -3.49
N SER A 59 -12.08 1.62 -4.53
CA SER A 59 -11.95 0.33 -5.19
C SER A 59 -11.03 -0.59 -4.39
N ALA A 60 -11.42 -1.85 -4.23
CA ALA A 60 -10.53 -2.88 -3.69
C ALA A 60 -9.21 -2.89 -4.45
N GLN A 61 -8.11 -2.87 -3.72
CA GLN A 61 -6.76 -2.81 -4.27
C GLN A 61 -6.33 -4.22 -4.68
N THR A 62 -5.94 -4.35 -5.95
CA THR A 62 -5.45 -5.61 -6.52
C THR A 62 -3.93 -5.66 -6.48
N THR A 63 -3.33 -6.83 -6.71
CA THR A 63 -1.87 -6.98 -6.89
C THR A 63 -1.32 -5.98 -7.92
N GLU A 64 -2.06 -5.71 -9.01
CA GLU A 64 -1.69 -4.69 -10.00
C GLU A 64 -1.61 -3.27 -9.41
N PHE A 65 -2.51 -2.93 -8.48
CA PHE A 65 -2.46 -1.66 -7.75
C PHE A 65 -1.15 -1.55 -6.96
N PHE A 66 -0.81 -2.58 -6.19
CA PHE A 66 0.40 -2.61 -5.39
C PHE A 66 1.66 -2.44 -6.27
N HIS A 67 1.73 -3.12 -7.42
CA HIS A 67 2.84 -2.97 -8.37
C HIS A 67 2.97 -1.56 -8.95
N ARG A 68 1.84 -0.89 -9.22
CA ARG A 68 1.84 0.44 -9.82
C ARG A 68 2.31 1.54 -8.86
N GLU A 69 1.94 1.46 -7.59
CA GLU A 69 2.23 2.53 -6.62
C GLU A 69 3.72 2.62 -6.24
N GLU A 70 4.51 1.58 -6.48
CA GLU A 70 5.91 1.43 -6.04
C GLU A 70 6.06 1.35 -4.50
N SER A 71 7.16 0.75 -4.02
CA SER A 71 7.30 0.38 -2.60
C SER A 71 7.36 1.56 -1.64
N LEU A 72 7.85 2.73 -2.06
CA LEU A 72 7.88 3.93 -1.21
C LEU A 72 6.49 4.49 -1.00
N THR A 73 5.69 4.63 -2.07
CA THR A 73 4.30 5.09 -1.95
C THR A 73 3.46 4.10 -1.16
N MET A 74 3.70 2.80 -1.34
CA MET A 74 3.05 1.78 -0.52
C MET A 74 3.37 1.94 0.97
N ALA A 75 4.64 2.18 1.32
CA ALA A 75 5.02 2.47 2.70
C ALA A 75 4.35 3.74 3.24
N ASP A 76 4.23 4.79 2.42
CA ASP A 76 3.54 6.03 2.78
C ASP A 76 2.06 5.76 3.10
N ARG A 77 1.36 5.00 2.24
CA ARG A 77 -0.04 4.62 2.42
C ARG A 77 -0.22 3.82 3.70
N ILE A 78 0.58 2.77 3.89
CA ILE A 78 0.50 1.90 5.07
C ILE A 78 0.72 2.70 6.34
N TYR A 79 1.75 3.55 6.37
CA TYR A 79 2.03 4.37 7.53
C TYR A 79 0.88 5.35 7.82
N PHE A 80 0.33 5.99 6.78
CA PHE A 80 -0.77 6.94 6.93
C PHE A 80 -2.05 6.30 7.48
N TYR A 81 -2.46 5.15 6.94
CA TYR A 81 -3.72 4.52 7.32
C TYR A 81 -3.59 3.64 8.58
N GLU A 82 -2.50 2.87 8.69
CA GLU A 82 -2.37 1.88 9.77
C GLU A 82 -1.56 2.37 10.97
N ALA A 83 -0.51 3.18 10.77
CA ALA A 83 0.32 3.66 11.88
C ALA A 83 -0.23 4.96 12.49
N LEU A 84 -0.65 5.90 11.65
CA LEU A 84 -1.29 7.14 12.10
C LEU A 84 -2.80 6.97 12.38
N GLY A 85 -3.40 5.87 11.93
CA GLY A 85 -4.80 5.55 12.18
C GLY A 85 -5.80 6.48 11.48
N ASN A 86 -5.42 7.06 10.33
CA ASN A 86 -6.34 7.87 9.55
C ASN A 86 -7.39 7.00 8.88
N GLU A 87 -8.61 7.54 8.74
CA GLU A 87 -9.65 6.90 7.93
C GLU A 87 -9.23 6.84 6.45
N PRO A 88 -9.67 5.81 5.70
CA PRO A 88 -9.48 5.75 4.26
C PRO A 88 -10.07 6.98 3.54
N ASP A 89 -9.19 7.87 3.09
CA ASP A 89 -9.48 9.07 2.30
C ASP A 89 -8.25 9.38 1.43
N GLU A 90 -8.36 9.09 0.14
CA GLU A 90 -7.30 9.26 -0.84
C GLU A 90 -6.83 10.73 -0.93
N ALA A 91 -7.76 11.69 -0.82
CA ALA A 91 -7.41 13.10 -0.88
C ALA A 91 -6.67 13.55 0.38
N ALA A 92 -7.02 13.02 1.55
CA ALA A 92 -6.28 13.26 2.79
C ALA A 92 -4.88 12.67 2.72
N PHE A 93 -4.73 11.44 2.23
CA PHE A 93 -3.45 10.81 1.98
C PHE A 93 -2.55 11.65 1.05
N ILE A 94 -3.05 12.05 -0.13
CA ILE A 94 -2.28 12.85 -1.10
C ILE A 94 -1.83 14.18 -0.47
N ARG A 95 -2.70 14.85 0.31
CA ARG A 95 -2.34 16.09 1.01
C ARG A 95 -1.25 15.86 2.06
N TRP A 96 -1.31 14.77 2.81
CA TRP A 96 -0.30 14.43 3.80
C TRP A 96 1.03 14.04 3.15
N GLN A 97 1.00 13.19 2.13
CA GLN A 97 2.19 12.73 1.42
C GLN A 97 2.99 13.91 0.87
N ARG A 98 2.32 14.88 0.26
CA ARG A 98 2.96 16.12 -0.23
C ARG A 98 3.67 16.90 0.89
N LYS A 99 3.16 16.88 2.13
CA LYS A 99 3.80 17.60 3.26
C LYS A 99 5.05 16.92 3.77
N ILE A 100 5.18 15.61 3.62
CA ILE A 100 6.33 14.83 4.12
C ILE A 100 7.37 14.52 3.03
N ARG A 101 7.11 14.96 1.79
CA ARG A 101 7.99 14.79 0.62
C ARG A 101 8.46 16.12 0.01
N LEU A 102 7.89 17.25 0.45
CA LEU A 102 8.34 18.61 0.14
C LEU A 102 9.11 19.18 1.33
#